data_AF-A0A958JU13-F1
#
_entry.id   AF-A0A958JU13-F1
#
_cell.length_a   1.000
_cell.length_b   1.000
_cell.length_c   1.000
_cell.angle_alpha   90.00
_cell.angle_beta   90.00
_cell.angle_gamma   90.00
#
_symmetry.space_group_name_H-M   'P 1'
#
loop_
_entity.id
_entity.type
_entity.pdbx_description
1 polymer ?
#
loop_
_entity_poly.entity_id
_entity_poly.type
_entity_poly.pdbx_seq_one_letter_code
_entity_poly.pdbx_strand_id
1 'polypeptide(L)' 'MVRSRLVDEKIIVLYKQNKCHFQIGCAGHEAVQVATAQVFKAGKDWFYPYYRDMALCAALGMSNAEFMLNALNKD' A
#
# COMPACT_ATOMS: atom_id res chain seq x y z
N MET A 1 -9.81 0.33 2.73
CA MET A 1 -9.82 1.66 2.09
C MET A 1 -9.17 2.72 2.97
N VAL A 2 -9.72 3.03 4.15
CA VAL A 2 -9.18 4.10 5.02
C VAL A 2 -7.71 3.89 5.39
N ARG A 3 -7.33 2.65 5.77
CA ARG A 3 -5.94 2.33 6.14
C ARG A 3 -4.94 2.68 5.03
N SER A 4 -5.21 2.29 3.79
CA SER A 4 -4.33 2.58 2.66
C SER A 4 -4.27 4.07 2.36
N ARG A 5 -5.39 4.81 2.43
CA ARG A 5 -5.38 6.26 2.26
C ARG A 5 -4.47 6.96 3.28
N LEU A 6 -4.59 6.60 4.55
CA LEU A 6 -3.79 7.22 5.62
C LEU A 6 -2.30 6.87 5.50
N VAL A 7 -1.96 5.64 5.11
CA VAL A 7 -0.57 5.25 4.85
C VAL A 7 -0.01 6.06 3.68
N ASP A 8 -0.76 6.21 2.60
CA ASP A 8 -0.33 6.95 1.40
C ASP A 8 -0.05 8.42 1.73
N GLU A 9 -0.99 9.07 2.43
CA GLU A 9 -0.83 10.43 2.92
C GLU A 9 0.40 10.58 3.83
N LYS A 10 0.69 9.58 4.67
CA LYS A 10 1.87 9.59 5.52
C LYS A 10 3.16 9.47 4.71
N ILE A 11 3.20 8.61 3.70
CA ILE A 11 4.38 8.45 2.82
C ILE A 11 4.61 9.74 2.02
N ILE A 12 3.55 10.44 1.58
CA ILE A 12 3.67 11.77 0.97
C ILE A 12 4.36 12.77 1.92
N VAL A 13 4.01 12.76 3.21
CA VAL A 13 4.68 13.60 4.20
C VAL A 13 6.16 13.23 4.35
N LEU A 14 6.49 11.93 4.37
CA LEU A 14 7.88 11.46 4.45
C LEU A 14 8.70 11.83 3.21
N TYR A 15 8.09 11.76 2.02
CA TYR A 15 8.70 12.20 0.78
C TYR A 15 9.05 13.70 0.83
N LYS A 16 8.10 14.54 1.28
CA LYS A 16 8.34 15.98 1.50
C LYS A 16 9.42 16.28 2.55
N GLN A 17 9.72 15.33 3.44
CA GLN A 17 10.79 15.42 4.43
C GLN A 17 12.12 14.83 3.95
N ASN A 18 12.24 14.42 2.69
CA ASN A 18 13.39 13.68 2.14
C ASN A 18 13.72 12.38 2.92
N LYS A 19 12.73 11.77 3.57
CA LYS A 19 12.88 10.49 4.28
C LYS A 19 12.48 9.30 3.42
N CYS A 20 11.69 9.54 2.38
CA CYS A 20 11.32 8.57 1.36
C CYS A 20 11.76 9.15 0.01
N HIS A 21 12.52 8.40 -0.78
CA HIS A 21 13.10 8.90 -2.04
C HIS A 21 12.14 8.79 -3.23
N PHE A 22 11.12 7.94 -3.11
CA PHE A 22 10.19 7.67 -4.20
C PHE A 22 8.83 7.29 -3.64
N GLN A 23 7.78 7.97 -4.10
CA GLN A 23 6.41 7.72 -3.67
C GLN A 23 5.50 7.66 -4.89
N ILE A 24 4.61 6.67 -4.90
CA ILE A 24 3.51 6.57 -5.87
C ILE A 24 2.22 6.43 -5.10
N GLY A 25 1.30 7.38 -5.30
CA GLY A 25 0.03 7.38 -4.59
C GLY A 25 -0.95 6.30 -5.04
N CYS A 26 -1.72 5.77 -4.09
CA CYS A 26 -2.87 4.90 -4.35
C CYS A 26 -4.22 5.64 -4.29
N ALA A 27 -4.19 6.95 -3.97
CA ALA A 27 -5.38 7.78 -3.89
C ALA A 27 -6.28 7.66 -5.13
N GLY A 28 -7.52 7.21 -4.93
CA GLY A 28 -8.53 6.98 -5.97
C GLY A 28 -8.66 5.52 -6.39
N HIS A 29 -7.68 4.66 -6.08
CA HIS A 29 -7.69 3.23 -6.43
C HIS A 29 -8.17 2.33 -5.28
N GLU A 30 -8.47 2.88 -4.10
CA GLU A 30 -8.71 2.07 -2.91
C GLU A 30 -9.93 1.17 -3.02
N ALA A 31 -11.00 1.66 -3.64
CA ALA A 31 -12.25 0.91 -3.75
C ALA A 31 -12.07 -0.37 -4.57
N VAL A 32 -11.51 -0.24 -5.77
CA VAL A 32 -11.29 -1.39 -6.67
C VAL A 32 -10.27 -2.37 -6.08
N GLN A 33 -9.17 -1.88 -5.53
CA GLN A 33 -8.11 -2.73 -4.97
C GLN A 33 -8.57 -3.50 -3.72
N VAL A 34 -9.33 -2.85 -2.84
CA VAL A 34 -9.90 -3.51 -1.65
C VAL A 34 -10.98 -4.50 -2.06
N ALA A 35 -11.83 -4.17 -3.03
CA ALA A 35 -12.84 -5.09 -3.54
C ALA A 35 -12.22 -6.36 -4.12
N THR A 36 -11.12 -6.24 -4.89
CA THR A 36 -10.37 -7.40 -5.39
C THR A 36 -9.96 -8.35 -4.26
N ALA A 37 -9.41 -7.83 -3.16
CA ALA A 37 -9.04 -8.66 -2.01
C ALA A 37 -10.23 -9.26 -1.24
N GLN A 38 -11.45 -8.75 -1.42
CA GLN A 38 -12.67 -9.34 -0.84
C GLN A 38 -13.23 -10.48 -1.70
N VAL A 39 -12.98 -10.44 -3.02
CA VAL A 39 -13.44 -11.46 -3.97
C VAL A 39 -12.52 -12.67 -3.98
N PHE A 40 -11.20 -12.45 -3.88
CA PHE A 40 -10.19 -13.51 -3.84
C PHE A 40 -9.75 -13.85 -2.41
N LYS A 41 -9.12 -15.01 -2.24
CA LYS A 41 -8.64 -15.52 -0.94
C LYS A 41 -7.15 -15.30 -0.77
N ALA A 42 -6.79 -14.36 0.10
CA ALA A 42 -5.41 -14.15 0.54
C ALA A 42 -4.80 -15.46 1.10
N GLY A 43 -3.53 -15.72 0.78
CA GLY A 43 -2.81 -16.94 1.18
C GLY A 43 -3.17 -18.20 0.39
N LYS A 44 -4.14 -18.13 -0.54
CA LYS A 44 -4.51 -19.23 -1.43
C LYS A 44 -4.37 -18.84 -2.90
N ASP A 45 -5.05 -17.77 -3.29
CA ASP A 45 -5.01 -17.28 -4.66
C ASP A 45 -3.72 -16.47 -4.89
N TRP A 46 -3.24 -16.47 -6.13
CA TRP A 46 -2.00 -15.77 -6.49
C TRP A 46 -2.30 -14.35 -6.93
N PHE A 47 -1.43 -13.42 -6.53
CA PHE A 47 -1.54 -12.00 -6.86
C PHE A 47 -0.21 -11.50 -7.42
N TYR A 48 -0.28 -10.73 -8.51
CA TYR A 48 0.87 -10.10 -9.15
C TYR A 48 0.65 -8.57 -9.15
N PRO A 49 0.80 -7.90 -7.99
CA PRO A 49 0.57 -6.46 -7.88
C PRO A 49 1.62 -5.68 -8.67
N TYR A 50 1.28 -4.45 -9.05
CA TYR A 50 2.27 -3.47 -9.51
C TYR A 50 2.44 -2.33 -8.48
N TYR A 51 3.36 -1.41 -8.75
CA TYR A 51 3.79 -0.37 -7.80
C TYR A 51 2.69 0.55 -7.25
N ARG A 52 1.48 0.57 -7.84
CA ARG A 52 0.34 1.38 -7.36
C ARG A 52 -0.64 0.58 -6.49
N ASP A 53 -0.46 -0.73 -6.37
CA ASP A 53 -1.39 -1.64 -5.71
C ASP A 53 -1.28 -1.68 -4.18
N MET A 54 -0.99 -0.53 -3.57
CA MET A 54 -0.81 -0.44 -2.12
C MET A 54 -2.07 -0.83 -1.34
N ALA A 55 -3.27 -0.43 -1.79
CA ALA A 55 -4.50 -0.77 -1.09
C ALA A 55 -4.86 -2.25 -1.25
N LEU A 56 -4.45 -2.89 -2.35
CA LEU A 56 -4.58 -4.33 -2.56
C LEU A 56 -3.64 -5.05 -1.59
N CYS A 57 -2.35 -4.72 -1.57
CA CYS A 57 -1.38 -5.30 -0.64
C CYS A 57 -1.80 -5.13 0.83
N ALA A 58 -2.35 -3.96 1.18
CA ALA A 58 -2.90 -3.73 2.51
C ALA A 58 -4.08 -4.68 2.79
N ALA A 59 -5.04 -4.79 1.86
CA ALA A 59 -6.19 -5.66 2.05
C ALA A 59 -5.82 -7.17 2.07
N LEU A 60 -4.73 -7.55 1.41
CA LEU A 60 -4.18 -8.92 1.42
C LEU A 60 -3.36 -9.25 2.68
N GLY A 61 -3.05 -8.27 3.52
CA GLY A 61 -2.45 -8.51 4.85
C GLY A 61 -1.14 -7.76 5.13
N MET A 62 -0.58 -7.04 4.16
CA MET A 62 0.66 -6.28 4.38
C MET A 62 0.46 -5.23 5.49
N SER A 63 1.33 -5.27 6.48
CA SER A 63 1.29 -4.46 7.69
C SER A 63 1.76 -3.03 7.44
N ASN A 64 1.36 -2.12 8.35
CA ASN A 64 1.86 -0.73 8.30
C ASN A 64 3.37 -0.66 8.52
N ALA A 65 3.97 -1.59 9.28
CA ALA A 65 5.40 -1.64 9.50
C ALA A 65 6.13 -1.95 8.19
N GLU A 66 5.69 -2.97 7.46
CA GLU A 66 6.27 -3.34 6.16
C GLU A 66 6.18 -2.21 5.13
N PHE A 67 5.05 -1.48 5.09
CA PHE A 67 4.93 -0.30 4.23
C PHE A 67 5.94 0.80 4.61
N MET A 68 6.13 1.06 5.90
CA MET A 68 7.06 2.11 6.35
C MET A 68 8.53 1.69 6.15
N LEU A 69 8.86 0.42 6.38
CA LEU A 69 10.18 -0.14 6.10
C LEU A 69 10.51 -0.03 4.61
N ASN A 70 9.57 -0.40 3.74
CA ASN A 70 9.72 -0.22 2.29
C ASN A 70 9.90 1.26 1.90
N ALA A 71 9.03 2.14 2.39
CA ALA A 71 9.09 3.58 2.07
C ALA A 71 10.41 4.25 2.53
N LEU A 72 11.02 3.75 3.61
CA LEU A 72 12.25 4.29 4.19
C LEU A 72 13.51 3.54 3.74
N ASN A 73 13.38 2.50 2.90
CA ASN A 73 14.46 1.58 2.52
C ASN A 73 15.17 0.95 3.72
N LYS A 74 14.41 0.28 4.59
CA LYS A 74 14.89 -0.37 5.81
C LYS A 74 14.37 -1.81 5.93
N ASP A 75 15.06 -2.59 6.77
CA ASP A 75 14.70 -3.95 7.18
C ASP A 75 13.95 -3.97 8.52
#